data_AF-A0A950JTM4-F1
#
_entry.id   AF-A0A950JTM4-F1
#
_cell.length_a   1.000
_cell.length_b   1.000
_cell.length_c   1.000
_cell.angle_alpha   90.00
_cell.angle_beta   90.00
_cell.angle_gamma   90.00
#
_symmetry.space_group_name_H-M   'P 1'
#
loop_
_entity.id
_entity.type
_entity.pdbx_description
1 polymer ?
#
loop_
_entity_poly.entity_id
_entity_poly.type
_entity_poly.pdbx_seq_one_letter_code
_entity_poly.pdbx_strand_id
1 'polypeptide(L)'
;FARAAGLDPEAVVGVISKGAAQSWQMDNRYKTMLAGHFEHGFAVEWMRKDLAICLDEARRNKSSLPLTALVDQFYADVEHIGGKRWDTSSLFARLERLRQAKR
;
A
#
# COMPACT_ATOMS: atom_id res chain seq x y z
N PHE A 1 -6.83 4.72 9.52
CA PHE A 1 -7.54 5.85 10.15
C PHE A 1 -8.98 5.50 10.50
N ALA A 2 -9.87 5.20 9.54
CA ALA A 2 -11.29 4.89 9.79
C ALA A 2 -11.52 3.91 10.96
N ARG A 3 -10.84 2.74 10.95
CA ARG A 3 -10.89 1.76 12.05
C ARG A 3 -10.45 2.32 13.42
N ALA A 4 -9.47 3.22 13.45
CA ALA A 4 -8.99 3.84 14.69
C ALA A 4 -9.97 4.92 15.21
N ALA A 5 -10.71 5.56 14.30
CA ALA A 5 -11.75 6.53 14.63
C ALA A 5 -13.11 5.88 14.95
N GLY A 6 -13.20 4.54 14.99
CA GLY A 6 -14.46 3.81 15.21
C GLY A 6 -15.45 3.89 14.04
N LEU A 7 -15.00 4.30 12.85
CA LEU A 7 -15.82 4.40 11.65
C LEU A 7 -15.85 3.08 10.89
N ASP A 8 -16.96 2.82 10.20
CA ASP A 8 -17.06 1.73 9.23
C ASP A 8 -16.18 2.04 8.00
N PRO A 9 -15.11 1.26 7.75
CA PRO A 9 -14.23 1.49 6.63
C PRO A 9 -14.92 1.33 5.27
N GLU A 10 -15.92 0.45 5.14
CA GLU A 10 -16.61 0.23 3.87
C GLU A 10 -17.47 1.44 3.50
N ALA A 11 -18.26 1.96 4.46
CA ALA A 11 -18.98 3.21 4.29
C ALA A 11 -18.05 4.38 3.96
N VAL A 12 -16.90 4.51 4.64
CA VAL A 12 -15.90 5.56 4.35
C VAL A 12 -15.41 5.47 2.91
N VAL A 13 -15.01 4.27 2.44
CA VAL A 13 -14.57 4.07 1.06
C VAL A 13 -15.69 4.45 0.07
N GLY A 14 -16.92 4.00 0.31
CA GLY A 14 -18.06 4.26 -0.56
C GLY A 14 -18.44 5.74 -0.72
N VAL A 15 -18.06 6.59 0.24
CA VAL A 15 -18.23 8.06 0.15
C VAL A 15 -17.06 8.69 -0.60
N ILE A 16 -15.82 8.37 -0.23
CA ILE A 16 -14.64 9.06 -0.77
C ILE A 16 -14.29 8.63 -2.20
N SER A 17 -14.63 7.39 -2.60
CA SER A 17 -14.37 6.89 -3.95
C SER A 17 -15.23 7.56 -5.03
N LYS A 18 -16.27 8.30 -4.64
CA LYS A 18 -17.13 9.06 -5.57
C LYS A 18 -16.61 10.48 -5.85
N GLY A 19 -15.54 10.91 -5.20
CA GLY A 19 -14.96 12.24 -5.32
C GLY A 19 -13.51 12.23 -5.77
N ALA A 20 -12.77 13.29 -5.44
CA ALA A 20 -11.36 13.46 -5.85
C ALA A 20 -10.38 12.44 -5.23
N ALA A 21 -10.81 11.63 -4.26
CA ALA A 21 -10.01 10.59 -3.64
C ALA A 21 -10.12 9.23 -4.35
N GLN A 22 -10.86 9.16 -5.47
CA GLN A 22 -10.98 7.96 -6.29
C GLN A 22 -9.61 7.54 -6.84
N SER A 23 -9.39 6.22 -6.89
CA SER A 23 -8.31 5.63 -7.67
C SER A 23 -8.68 4.20 -8.05
N TRP A 24 -7.97 3.63 -9.03
CA TRP A 24 -8.17 2.25 -9.44
C TRP A 24 -8.08 1.27 -8.25
N GLN A 25 -7.12 1.48 -7.34
CA GLN A 25 -6.95 0.68 -6.13
C GLN A 25 -8.17 0.81 -5.21
N MET A 26 -8.72 2.01 -5.06
CA MET A 26 -9.91 2.21 -4.22
C MET A 26 -11.13 1.49 -4.78
N ASP A 27 -11.27 1.36 -6.10
CA ASP A 27 -12.42 0.66 -6.70
C ASP A 27 -12.23 -0.86 -6.72
N ASN A 28 -10.99 -1.34 -6.86
CA ASN A 28 -10.69 -2.74 -7.17
C ASN A 28 -10.04 -3.53 -6.02
N ARG A 29 -9.51 -2.86 -4.99
CA ARG A 29 -8.72 -3.50 -3.93
C ARG A 29 -9.23 -3.26 -2.52
N TYR A 30 -10.08 -2.26 -2.27
CA TYR A 30 -10.51 -1.96 -0.91
C TYR A 30 -11.14 -3.15 -0.18
N LYS A 31 -11.98 -3.96 -0.86
CA LYS A 31 -12.62 -5.13 -0.24
C LYS A 31 -11.60 -6.18 0.19
N THR A 32 -10.62 -6.48 -0.68
CA THR A 32 -9.58 -7.46 -0.37
C THR A 32 -8.62 -6.94 0.71
N MET A 33 -8.30 -5.65 0.69
CA MET A 33 -7.54 -4.98 1.76
C MET A 33 -8.25 -5.09 3.11
N LEU A 34 -9.55 -4.81 3.16
CA LEU A 34 -10.35 -4.89 4.39
C LEU A 34 -10.50 -6.31 4.92
N ALA A 35 -10.53 -7.30 4.02
CA ALA A 35 -10.54 -8.72 4.35
C ALA A 35 -9.16 -9.31 4.69
N GLY A 36 -8.07 -8.57 4.46
CA GLY A 36 -6.71 -9.07 4.68
C GLY A 36 -6.28 -10.13 3.65
N HIS A 37 -6.90 -10.16 2.48
CA HIS A 37 -6.56 -11.10 1.41
C HIS A 37 -5.64 -10.39 0.41
N PHE A 38 -4.44 -10.93 0.18
CA PHE A 38 -3.47 -10.31 -0.73
C PHE A 38 -2.83 -11.28 -1.73
N GLU A 39 -3.26 -12.54 -1.78
CA GLU A 39 -2.70 -13.56 -2.69
C GLU A 39 -3.28 -13.44 -4.11
N HIS A 40 -3.07 -12.29 -4.74
CA HIS A 40 -3.54 -11.99 -6.10
C HIS A 40 -2.71 -10.85 -6.71
N GLY A 41 -3.00 -10.51 -7.96
CA GLY A 41 -2.51 -9.27 -8.57
C GLY A 41 -1.00 -9.22 -8.74
N PHE A 42 -0.39 -8.10 -8.36
CA PHE A 42 1.01 -7.80 -8.66
C PHE A 42 1.87 -7.87 -7.39
N ALA A 43 2.88 -8.76 -7.41
CA ALA A 43 3.69 -9.07 -6.24
C ALA A 43 4.56 -7.88 -5.77
N VAL A 44 4.65 -7.71 -4.45
CA VAL A 44 5.50 -6.70 -3.80
C VAL A 44 6.96 -6.77 -4.29
N GLU A 45 7.55 -7.96 -4.44
CA GLU A 45 8.95 -8.06 -4.89
C GLU A 45 9.18 -7.50 -6.30
N TRP A 46 8.18 -7.61 -7.18
CA TRP A 46 8.26 -7.05 -8.53
C TRP A 46 8.11 -5.53 -8.49
N MET A 47 7.20 -5.02 -7.66
CA MET A 47 7.06 -3.59 -7.45
C MET A 47 8.35 -2.98 -6.89
N ARG A 48 9.00 -3.62 -5.91
CA ARG A 48 10.28 -3.15 -5.37
C ARG A 48 11.40 -3.14 -6.42
N LYS A 49 11.47 -4.16 -7.28
CA LYS A 49 12.39 -4.17 -8.42
C LYS A 49 12.15 -2.97 -9.32
N ASP A 50 10.90 -2.68 -9.68
CA ASP A 50 10.59 -1.57 -10.58
C ASP A 50 10.87 -0.20 -9.93
N LEU A 51 10.56 -0.06 -8.63
CA LEU A 51 10.90 1.15 -7.86
C LEU A 51 12.42 1.36 -7.76
N ALA A 52 13.21 0.29 -7.61
CA ALA A 52 14.66 0.37 -7.58
C ALA A 52 15.20 0.97 -8.90
N ILE A 53 14.66 0.54 -10.05
CA ILE A 53 15.01 1.09 -11.36
C ILE A 53 14.65 2.59 -11.44
N CYS A 54 13.46 2.99 -11.00
CA CYS A 54 13.06 4.40 -10.97
C CYS A 54 13.97 5.25 -10.07
N LEU A 55 14.34 4.74 -8.90
CA LEU A 55 15.22 5.42 -7.95
C LEU A 55 16.67 5.52 -8.47
N ASP A 56 17.16 4.49 -9.16
CA ASP A 56 18.45 4.52 -9.85
C ASP A 56 18.48 5.58 -10.95
N GLU A 57 17.43 5.67 -11.75
CA GLU A 57 17.36 6.66 -12.82
C GLU A 57 17.22 8.09 -12.27
N ALA A 58 16.43 8.27 -11.20
CA ALA A 58 16.34 9.56 -10.51
C ALA A 58 17.70 10.04 -9.98
N ARG A 59 18.54 9.13 -9.46
CA ARG A 59 19.92 9.47 -9.07
C ARG A 59 20.75 9.95 -10.25
N ARG A 60 20.61 9.31 -11.42
CA ARG A 60 21.37 9.67 -12.65
C ARG A 60 20.98 11.04 -13.19
N ASN A 61 19.67 11.33 -13.24
CA ASN A 61 19.15 12.57 -13.81
C ASN A 61 18.92 13.69 -12.78
N LYS A 62 19.27 13.45 -11.50
CA LYS A 62 19.13 14.38 -10.36
C LYS A 62 17.68 14.76 -10.02
N SER A 63 16.70 13.91 -10.38
CA SER A 63 15.32 14.06 -9.93
C SER A 63 15.15 13.62 -8.48
N SER A 64 14.24 14.28 -7.76
CA SER A 64 13.90 13.92 -6.38
C SER A 64 12.60 13.11 -6.34
N LEU A 65 12.67 11.87 -5.82
CA LEU A 65 11.52 10.97 -5.70
C LEU A 65 11.27 10.54 -4.23
N PRO A 66 11.00 11.49 -3.30
CA PRO A 66 10.94 11.18 -1.87
C PRO A 66 9.76 10.25 -1.51
N LEU A 67 8.59 10.43 -2.14
CA LEU A 67 7.46 9.53 -1.92
C LEU A 67 7.73 8.12 -2.45
N THR A 68 8.40 7.99 -3.60
CA THR A 68 8.78 6.69 -4.15
C THR A 68 9.73 5.95 -3.20
N ALA A 69 10.74 6.64 -2.67
CA ALA A 69 11.67 6.07 -1.70
C ALA A 69 10.93 5.62 -0.43
N LEU A 70 10.00 6.42 0.09
CA LEU A 70 9.21 6.06 1.26
C LEU A 70 8.34 4.83 1.01
N VAL A 71 7.67 4.76 -0.15
CA VAL A 71 6.83 3.63 -0.52
C VAL A 71 7.66 2.35 -0.70
N ASP A 72 8.87 2.44 -1.28
CA ASP A 72 9.78 1.28 -1.33
C ASP A 72 10.13 0.75 0.07
N GLN A 73 10.39 1.63 1.03
CA GLN A 73 10.64 1.21 2.42
C GLN A 73 9.41 0.55 3.05
N PHE A 74 8.21 1.04 2.74
CA PHE A 74 6.99 0.37 3.21
C PHE A 74 6.81 -1.01 2.58
N TYR A 75 7.18 -1.19 1.31
CA TYR A 75 7.20 -2.52 0.70
C TYR A 75 8.26 -3.43 1.31
N ALA A 76 9.43 -2.90 1.70
CA ALA A 76 10.43 -3.66 2.44
C ALA A 76 9.87 -4.21 3.76
N ASP A 77 9.11 -3.40 4.50
CA ASP A 77 8.43 -3.85 5.71
C ASP A 77 7.40 -4.95 5.41
N VAL A 78 6.70 -4.87 4.27
CA VAL A 78 5.77 -5.92 3.85
C VAL A 78 6.50 -7.24 3.56
N GLU A 79 7.65 -7.20 2.89
CA GLU A 79 8.49 -8.39 2.70
C GLU A 79 8.94 -8.98 4.04
N HIS A 80 9.33 -8.13 4.99
CA HIS A 80 9.77 -8.56 6.32
C HIS A 80 8.69 -9.30 7.12
N ILE A 81 7.41 -8.99 6.89
CA ILE A 81 6.28 -9.69 7.51
C ILE A 81 5.81 -10.93 6.71
N GLY A 82 6.58 -11.37 5.71
CA GLY A 82 6.29 -12.55 4.89
C GLY A 82 5.49 -12.24 3.63
N GLY A 83 5.20 -10.96 3.34
CA GLY A 83 4.31 -10.54 2.25
C GLY A 83 4.96 -10.41 0.88
N LYS A 84 6.07 -11.09 0.62
CA LYS A 84 6.87 -10.91 -0.62
C LYS A 84 6.06 -11.14 -1.91
N ARG A 85 5.16 -12.12 -1.88
CA ARG A 85 4.29 -12.51 -3.01
C ARG A 85 2.89 -11.91 -2.95
N TRP A 86 2.61 -11.06 -1.96
CA TRP A 86 1.32 -10.40 -1.84
C TRP A 86 1.15 -9.29 -2.87
N ASP A 87 -0.09 -8.97 -3.21
CA ASP A 87 -0.47 -7.84 -4.04
C ASP A 87 0.08 -6.52 -3.45
N THR A 88 0.39 -5.55 -4.29
CA THR A 88 0.78 -4.19 -3.87
C THR A 88 -0.17 -3.52 -2.86
N SER A 89 -1.47 -3.88 -2.84
CA SER A 89 -2.43 -3.40 -1.84
C SER A 89 -2.12 -3.84 -0.39
N SER A 90 -1.19 -4.78 -0.20
CA SER A 90 -0.73 -5.28 1.10
C SER A 90 0.01 -4.28 1.98
N LEU A 91 0.28 -3.06 1.49
CA LEU A 91 0.64 -1.92 2.35
C LEU A 91 -0.39 -1.71 3.49
N PHE A 92 -1.63 -2.15 3.28
CA PHE A 92 -2.65 -2.17 4.33
C PHE A 92 -2.30 -3.11 5.50
N ALA A 93 -1.73 -4.29 5.23
CA ALA A 93 -1.31 -5.24 6.27
C ALA A 93 -0.23 -4.64 7.17
N ARG A 94 0.74 -3.94 6.58
CA ARG A 94 1.76 -3.17 7.31
C ARG A 94 1.11 -2.14 8.23
N LEU A 95 0.15 -1.38 7.73
CA LEU A 95 -0.56 -0.36 8.52
C LEU A 95 -1.33 -0.98 9.70
N GLU A 96 -2.01 -2.10 9.48
CA GLU A 96 -2.75 -2.80 10.53
C GLU A 96 -1.83 -3.40 11.60
N ARG A 97 -0.66 -3.95 11.21
CA ARG A 97 0.35 -4.43 12.18
C ARG A 97 0.83 -3.29 13.09
N LEU A 98 1.11 -2.11 12.53
CA LEU A 98 1.49 -0.93 13.31
C LEU A 98 0.36 -0.44 14.23
N ARG A 99 -0.90 -0.58 13.82
CA ARG A 99 -2.06 -0.24 14.65
C ARG A 99 -2.20 -1.20 15.84
N GLN A 100 -1.99 -2.49 15.63
CA GLN A 100 -2.10 -3.52 16.66
C GLN A 100 -0.96 -3.43 17.68
N ALA A 101 0.27 -3.11 17.25
CA ALA A 101 1.41 -2.91 18.13
C ALA A 101 1.31 -1.68 19.06
N LYS A 102 0.36 -0.77 18.80
CA LYS A 102 0.11 0.43 19.62
C LYS A 102 -1.01 0.24 20.65
N ARG A 103 -1.63 -0.94 20.71
CA ARG A 103 -2.65 -1.31 21.71
C ARG A 103 -2.00 -2.11 22.82
#